data_AF-A0A9W4UBR8-F1
#
_entry.id   AF-A0A9W4UBR8-F1
#
_cell.length_a   1.000
_cell.length_b   1.000
_cell.length_c   1.000
_cell.angle_alpha   90.00
_cell.angle_beta   90.00
_cell.angle_gamma   90.00
#
_symmetry.space_group_name_H-M   'P 1'
#
loop_
_entity.id
_entity.type
_entity.pdbx_description
1 polymer ?
#
loop_
_entity_poly.entity_id
_entity_poly.type
_entity_poly.pdbx_seq_one_letter_code
_entity_poly.pdbx_strand_id
1 'polypeptide(L)'
;MLFSTKTVLSTLAVAGNVAASNLHHGHAQFHAKRDIEKREDYSNVDWKVALKDVDWNTVKYDGSAPAATQAPSSQPEAQVASNPKPTSSAAPVYAPAPAKSSSKAPAASSSSAPSKPDTPSVGDVVGDVIGDFTDAISTAVSAFSKLEVIGNTGLNAKTQGENIWIGSDGKYKMTFTNDDSKDMAVVCWEGEGLWVTKKTPQIFVALKGGKSVTLSIPYGMSGGCAAGTSTSNNWYGLINESILEFTAKDGAMGCFDVSREINQQGIVMTAKGSQCTSGLVGGQLSCVFLCVDKTTQRCEAAKSYGISLGAATEGSCMMGNDPHDDGASGGCQFGTDGEHIQVTVSSSRNWPPYQGELHT
;
A
#
# COMPACT_ATOMS: atom_id res chain seq x y z
N MET A 1 20.03 27.95 -20.51
CA MET A 1 18.99 27.57 -21.50
C MET A 1 17.75 28.41 -21.21
N LEU A 2 17.13 29.01 -22.23
CA LEU A 2 15.90 29.79 -22.05
C LEU A 2 14.72 28.83 -22.15
N PHE A 3 14.07 28.54 -21.03
CA PHE A 3 12.83 27.78 -21.04
C PHE A 3 11.69 28.67 -21.53
N SER A 4 10.88 28.17 -22.46
CA SER A 4 9.74 28.92 -22.97
C SER A 4 8.66 29.04 -21.89
N THR A 5 7.92 30.15 -21.88
CA THR A 5 6.78 30.38 -20.97
C THR A 5 5.76 29.24 -21.01
N LYS A 6 5.63 28.56 -22.16
CA LYS A 6 4.78 27.36 -22.32
C LYS A 6 5.26 26.17 -21.48
N THR A 7 6.56 26.01 -21.31
CA THR A 7 7.16 24.94 -20.49
C THR A 7 6.90 25.18 -19.01
N VAL A 8 7.01 26.43 -18.55
CA VAL A 8 6.72 26.81 -17.15
C VAL A 8 5.23 26.65 -16.82
N LEU A 9 4.35 27.08 -17.73
CA LEU A 9 2.89 26.92 -17.58
C LEU A 9 2.46 25.45 -17.62
N SER A 10 3.07 24.61 -18.46
CA SER A 10 2.81 23.17 -18.44
C SER A 10 3.22 22.53 -17.12
N THR A 11 4.34 22.95 -16.51
CA THR A 11 4.79 22.44 -15.21
C THR A 11 3.85 22.86 -14.08
N LEU A 12 3.35 24.11 -14.09
CA LEU A 12 2.36 24.58 -13.11
C LEU A 12 0.99 23.90 -13.28
N ALA A 13 0.56 23.64 -14.52
CA ALA A 13 -0.66 22.90 -14.79
C ALA A 13 -0.56 21.42 -14.35
N VAL A 14 0.63 20.80 -14.51
CA VAL A 14 0.91 19.46 -13.98
C VAL A 14 0.88 19.48 -12.45
N ALA A 15 1.53 20.44 -11.79
CA ALA A 15 1.49 20.60 -10.34
C ALA A 15 0.06 20.84 -9.80
N GLY A 16 -0.78 21.59 -10.53
CA GLY A 16 -2.19 21.82 -10.19
C GLY A 16 -3.08 20.58 -10.37
N ASN A 17 -2.83 19.75 -11.39
CA ASN A 17 -3.55 18.48 -11.58
C ASN A 17 -3.16 17.42 -10.54
N VAL A 18 -1.92 17.45 -10.03
CA VAL A 18 -1.47 16.57 -8.93
C VAL A 18 -2.27 16.83 -7.64
N ALA A 19 -2.74 18.06 -7.41
CA ALA A 19 -3.60 18.39 -6.27
C ALA A 19 -5.09 17.98 -6.47
N ALA A 20 -5.53 17.78 -7.72
CA ALA A 20 -6.90 17.35 -8.04
C ALA A 20 -7.03 15.83 -8.27
N SER A 21 -5.92 15.12 -8.52
CA SER A 21 -5.86 13.66 -8.68
C SER A 21 -5.87 12.87 -7.36
N ASN A 22 -6.30 13.49 -6.25
CA ASN A 22 -6.46 12.93 -4.90
C ASN A 22 -7.39 11.69 -4.79
N LEU A 23 -7.79 11.10 -5.91
CA LEU A 23 -8.68 9.95 -5.98
C LEU A 23 -8.03 8.68 -6.54
N HIS A 24 -6.84 8.78 -7.15
CA HIS A 24 -6.15 7.65 -7.77
C HIS A 24 -4.77 7.44 -7.14
N HIS A 25 -4.65 6.34 -6.40
CA HIS A 25 -3.44 5.62 -5.97
C HIS A 25 -2.24 6.47 -5.52
N GLY A 26 -1.86 6.36 -4.24
CA GLY A 26 -0.62 6.96 -3.70
C GLY A 26 0.64 6.58 -4.49
N HIS A 27 0.59 5.46 -5.21
CA HIS A 27 1.61 4.95 -6.12
C HIS A 27 1.90 5.87 -7.32
N ALA A 28 0.86 6.35 -8.02
CA ALA A 28 1.01 7.26 -9.16
C ALA A 28 1.53 8.64 -8.75
N GLN A 29 1.16 9.10 -7.55
CA GLN A 29 1.71 10.34 -6.99
C GLN A 29 3.21 10.22 -6.68
N PHE A 30 3.69 9.05 -6.26
CA PHE A 30 5.12 8.78 -6.08
C PHE A 30 5.88 8.93 -7.40
N HIS A 31 5.41 8.28 -8.46
CA HIS A 31 6.07 8.35 -9.77
C HIS A 31 6.00 9.72 -10.40
N ALA A 32 4.83 10.37 -10.37
CA ALA A 32 4.66 11.72 -10.91
C ALA A 32 5.56 12.73 -10.21
N LYS A 33 5.65 12.70 -8.87
CA LYS A 33 6.52 13.61 -8.11
C LYS A 33 7.99 13.33 -8.37
N ARG A 34 8.39 12.07 -8.46
CA ARG A 34 9.79 11.71 -8.72
C ARG A 34 10.21 12.00 -10.16
N ASP A 35 9.31 11.86 -11.12
CA ASP A 35 9.55 12.27 -12.51
C ASP A 35 9.75 13.78 -12.60
N ILE A 36 9.06 14.56 -11.77
CA ILE A 36 9.36 15.98 -11.56
C ILE A 36 10.76 16.12 -10.95
N GLU A 37 11.02 15.55 -9.76
CA GLU A 37 12.31 15.69 -9.06
C GLU A 37 13.54 15.25 -9.88
N LYS A 38 13.42 14.22 -10.74
CA LYS A 38 14.47 13.78 -11.67
C LYS A 38 14.71 14.77 -12.82
N ARG A 39 13.67 15.48 -13.25
CA ARG A 39 13.76 16.55 -14.24
C ARG A 39 14.29 17.86 -13.60
N GLU A 40 14.38 17.92 -12.28
CA GLU A 40 14.68 19.11 -11.49
C GLU A 40 16.16 19.25 -11.10
N ASP A 41 17.03 19.67 -12.03
CA ASP A 41 18.17 20.55 -11.67
C ASP A 41 17.77 22.02 -11.88
N TYR A 42 16.95 22.55 -10.97
CA TYR A 42 16.52 23.96 -11.00
C TYR A 42 17.53 24.91 -10.39
N SER A 43 18.69 24.41 -9.94
CA SER A 43 19.77 25.25 -9.43
C SER A 43 20.27 26.27 -10.48
N ASN A 44 20.01 25.98 -11.76
CA ASN A 44 20.43 26.77 -12.91
C ASN A 44 19.28 27.56 -13.58
N VAL A 45 18.07 27.57 -13.00
CA VAL A 45 16.93 28.34 -13.53
C VAL A 45 16.92 29.74 -12.92
N ASP A 46 17.16 30.75 -13.75
CA ASP A 46 16.91 32.15 -13.39
C ASP A 46 15.39 32.42 -13.41
N TRP A 47 14.74 32.17 -12.27
CA TRP A 47 13.32 32.36 -12.09
C TRP A 47 12.85 33.80 -12.36
N LYS A 48 13.73 34.78 -12.16
CA LYS A 48 13.42 36.18 -12.44
C LYS A 48 13.26 36.41 -13.94
N VAL A 49 14.05 35.72 -14.77
CA VAL A 49 13.91 35.75 -16.23
C VAL A 49 12.73 34.91 -16.69
N ALA A 50 12.52 33.73 -16.10
CA ALA A 50 11.46 32.81 -16.50
C ALA A 50 10.05 33.37 -16.25
N LEU A 51 9.89 34.19 -15.20
CA LEU A 51 8.60 34.74 -14.78
C LEU A 51 8.37 36.19 -15.25
N LYS A 52 9.32 36.81 -15.95
CA LYS A 52 9.26 38.24 -16.31
C LYS A 52 8.08 38.59 -17.23
N ASP A 53 7.63 37.63 -18.03
CA ASP A 53 6.56 37.79 -19.02
C ASP A 53 5.22 37.20 -18.54
N VAL A 54 5.14 36.76 -17.27
CA VAL A 54 3.90 36.28 -16.68
C VAL A 54 3.04 37.48 -16.29
N ASP A 55 1.87 37.60 -16.93
CA ASP A 55 0.85 38.56 -16.51
C ASP A 55 0.10 38.00 -15.30
N TRP A 56 0.57 38.34 -14.11
CA TRP A 56 0.01 37.89 -12.83
C TRP A 56 -1.45 38.29 -12.62
N ASN A 57 -1.98 39.27 -13.36
CA ASN A 57 -3.40 39.64 -13.27
C ASN A 57 -4.33 38.65 -13.98
N THR A 58 -3.77 37.83 -14.89
CA THR A 58 -4.50 36.76 -15.58
C THR A 58 -4.49 35.45 -14.79
N VAL A 59 -3.59 35.33 -13.82
CA VAL A 59 -3.48 34.19 -12.93
C VAL A 59 -4.50 34.34 -11.81
N LYS A 60 -5.66 33.69 -11.95
CA LYS A 60 -6.66 33.61 -10.88
C LYS A 60 -6.34 32.43 -9.98
N TYR A 61 -6.04 32.73 -8.73
CA TYR A 61 -5.84 31.78 -7.64
C TYR A 61 -6.98 31.95 -6.63
N ASP A 62 -8.22 31.80 -7.06
CA ASP A 62 -9.30 31.50 -6.12
C ASP A 62 -9.22 30.00 -5.85
N GLY A 63 -9.04 29.56 -4.61
CA GLY A 63 -8.95 28.14 -4.22
C GLY A 63 -10.22 27.32 -4.51
N SER A 64 -11.04 27.75 -5.45
CA SER A 64 -12.21 27.09 -6.00
C SER A 64 -11.73 26.06 -7.02
N ALA A 65 -11.96 24.77 -6.76
CA ALA A 65 -11.81 23.75 -7.79
C ALA A 65 -12.63 24.17 -9.04
N PRO A 66 -12.06 24.13 -10.26
CA PRO A 66 -12.80 24.52 -11.44
C PRO A 66 -14.03 23.62 -11.59
N ALA A 67 -15.20 24.25 -11.69
CA ALA A 67 -16.45 23.55 -11.96
C ALA A 67 -16.30 22.76 -13.27
N ALA A 68 -16.61 21.46 -13.21
CA ALA A 68 -16.52 20.55 -14.33
C ALA A 68 -17.23 21.14 -15.57
N THR A 69 -16.47 21.41 -16.62
CA THR A 69 -17.01 21.80 -17.91
C THR A 69 -17.90 20.68 -18.41
N GLN A 70 -19.18 20.98 -18.65
CA GLN A 70 -20.15 20.00 -19.15
C GLN A 70 -19.64 19.37 -20.45
N ALA A 71 -19.68 18.03 -20.48
CA ALA A 71 -19.38 17.25 -21.68
C ALA A 71 -20.36 17.63 -22.82
N PRO A 72 -19.88 17.75 -24.07
CA PRO A 72 -20.75 18.04 -25.19
C PRO A 72 -21.77 16.91 -25.42
N SER A 73 -23.01 17.34 -25.64
CA SER A 73 -24.19 16.54 -25.99
C SER A 73 -23.88 15.49 -27.08
N SER A 74 -24.22 14.24 -26.80
CA SER A 74 -24.12 13.09 -27.70
C SER A 74 -24.96 13.27 -28.99
N GLN A 75 -24.36 12.94 -30.13
CA GLN A 75 -25.04 12.73 -31.42
C GLN A 75 -25.78 11.36 -31.43
N PRO A 76 -26.77 11.16 -32.31
CA PRO A 76 -27.67 9.99 -32.27
C PRO A 76 -27.00 8.65 -32.59
N GLU A 77 -27.42 7.62 -31.85
CA GLU A 77 -27.08 6.20 -32.03
C GLU A 77 -27.36 5.69 -33.44
N ALA A 78 -26.34 5.08 -34.06
CA ALA A 78 -26.52 4.20 -35.21
C ALA A 78 -27.02 2.83 -34.74
N GLN A 79 -28.10 2.34 -35.34
CA GLN A 79 -28.68 1.02 -35.08
C GLN A 79 -27.69 -0.09 -35.43
N VAL A 80 -27.28 -0.88 -34.44
CA VAL A 80 -26.49 -2.10 -34.62
C VAL A 80 -27.42 -3.30 -34.71
N ALA A 81 -27.21 -4.10 -35.75
CA ALA A 81 -27.95 -5.34 -36.04
C ALA A 81 -27.79 -6.38 -34.91
N SER A 82 -28.89 -7.06 -34.58
CA SER A 82 -28.97 -8.11 -33.58
C SER A 82 -28.13 -9.33 -33.97
N ASN A 83 -27.05 -9.60 -33.21
CA ASN A 83 -26.30 -10.84 -33.29
C ASN A 83 -27.01 -11.96 -32.50
N PRO A 84 -26.97 -13.23 -32.95
CA PRO A 84 -27.77 -14.31 -32.37
C PRO A 84 -27.25 -14.77 -30.99
N LYS A 85 -28.24 -15.14 -30.17
CA LYS A 85 -28.14 -15.70 -28.81
C LYS A 85 -27.14 -16.86 -28.72
N PRO A 86 -26.17 -16.84 -27.77
CA PRO A 86 -25.30 -17.98 -27.52
C PRO A 86 -26.08 -19.13 -26.87
N THR A 87 -25.94 -20.31 -27.47
CA THR A 87 -26.46 -21.59 -26.97
C THR A 87 -25.68 -21.99 -25.72
N SER A 88 -26.40 -22.18 -24.61
CA SER A 88 -25.89 -22.74 -23.36
C SER A 88 -25.26 -24.11 -23.60
N SER A 89 -23.96 -24.23 -23.36
CA SER A 89 -23.26 -25.52 -23.27
C SER A 89 -23.51 -26.11 -21.89
N ALA A 90 -23.92 -27.38 -21.87
CA ALA A 90 -24.28 -28.11 -20.66
C ALA A 90 -23.05 -28.36 -19.76
N ALA A 91 -23.25 -28.23 -18.45
CA ALA A 91 -22.27 -28.57 -17.42
C ALA A 91 -21.92 -30.07 -17.46
N PRO A 92 -20.64 -30.47 -17.29
CA PRO A 92 -20.29 -31.87 -17.17
C PRO A 92 -20.80 -32.47 -15.87
N VAL A 93 -21.53 -33.57 -16.00
CA VAL A 93 -22.02 -34.42 -14.91
C VAL A 93 -20.82 -35.12 -14.26
N TYR A 94 -20.50 -34.74 -13.02
CA TYR A 94 -19.55 -35.48 -12.20
C TYR A 94 -20.16 -36.79 -11.72
N ALA A 95 -19.50 -37.91 -12.07
CA ALA A 95 -19.81 -39.23 -11.54
C ALA A 95 -19.34 -39.35 -10.08
N PRO A 96 -20.12 -39.98 -9.18
CA PRO A 96 -19.71 -40.17 -7.80
C PRO A 96 -18.58 -41.20 -7.68
N ALA A 97 -17.54 -40.84 -6.92
CA ALA A 97 -16.43 -41.73 -6.58
C ALA A 97 -16.91 -42.92 -5.72
N PRO A 98 -16.35 -44.13 -5.93
CA PRO A 98 -16.72 -45.32 -5.15
C PRO A 98 -16.22 -45.25 -3.71
N ALA A 99 -17.05 -45.72 -2.79
CA ALA A 99 -16.80 -45.70 -1.36
C ALA A 99 -16.17 -47.00 -0.84
N LYS A 100 -15.36 -46.82 0.23
CA LYS A 100 -14.97 -47.73 1.32
C LYS A 100 -13.77 -48.66 1.11
N SER A 101 -12.81 -48.52 2.03
CA SER A 101 -12.46 -49.64 2.92
C SER A 101 -12.04 -49.12 4.30
N SER A 102 -12.64 -49.71 5.32
CA SER A 102 -12.50 -49.41 6.74
C SER A 102 -11.38 -50.26 7.36
N SER A 103 -10.40 -49.63 8.01
CA SER A 103 -9.45 -50.31 8.89
C SER A 103 -9.62 -49.87 10.35
N LYS A 104 -10.24 -50.77 11.11
CA LYS A 104 -10.12 -51.10 12.54
C LYS A 104 -9.25 -50.17 13.41
N ALA A 105 -9.90 -49.51 14.38
CA ALA A 105 -9.26 -48.78 15.49
C ALA A 105 -8.82 -49.74 16.63
N PRO A 106 -7.67 -49.51 17.27
CA PRO A 106 -7.37 -50.01 18.60
C PRO A 106 -7.83 -49.02 19.69
N ALA A 107 -8.32 -49.58 20.80
CA ALA A 107 -8.81 -48.88 21.97
C ALA A 107 -7.68 -48.11 22.71
N ALA A 108 -7.98 -46.90 23.16
CA ALA A 108 -7.16 -46.14 24.09
C ALA A 108 -7.98 -45.67 25.30
N SER A 109 -7.37 -45.85 26.47
CA SER A 109 -7.89 -45.63 27.81
C SER A 109 -8.37 -44.21 28.10
N SER A 110 -9.37 -44.16 28.97
CA SER A 110 -9.86 -43.04 29.76
C SER A 110 -8.75 -42.24 30.48
N SER A 111 -8.75 -40.91 30.35
CA SER A 111 -8.49 -40.00 31.49
C SER A 111 -8.83 -38.53 31.17
N SER A 112 -9.46 -37.89 32.16
CA SER A 112 -9.53 -36.45 32.49
C SER A 112 -10.18 -35.44 31.54
N ALA A 113 -11.21 -34.80 32.09
CA ALA A 113 -11.93 -33.64 31.56
C ALA A 113 -11.03 -32.39 31.44
N PRO A 114 -11.18 -31.56 30.39
CA PRO A 114 -10.57 -30.24 30.34
C PRO A 114 -11.43 -29.20 31.05
N SER A 115 -10.81 -28.48 31.97
CA SER A 115 -11.31 -27.22 32.55
C SER A 115 -11.56 -26.18 31.45
N LYS A 116 -12.62 -25.37 31.65
CA LYS A 116 -12.97 -24.23 30.80
C LYS A 116 -11.76 -23.33 30.50
N PRO A 117 -11.62 -22.78 29.28
CA PRO A 117 -10.69 -21.70 29.03
C PRO A 117 -11.26 -20.40 29.61
N ASP A 118 -10.53 -19.82 30.55
CA ASP A 118 -10.73 -18.43 30.95
C ASP A 118 -10.50 -17.54 29.73
N THR A 119 -11.51 -16.73 29.44
CA THR A 119 -11.46 -15.73 28.38
C THR A 119 -10.59 -14.58 28.89
N PRO A 120 -9.43 -14.25 28.28
CA PRO A 120 -8.69 -13.08 28.69
C PRO A 120 -9.50 -11.83 28.32
N SER A 121 -9.83 -11.05 29.35
CA SER A 121 -10.43 -9.73 29.23
C SER A 121 -9.53 -8.83 28.37
N VAL A 122 -10.13 -8.18 27.37
CA VAL A 122 -9.49 -7.25 26.42
C VAL A 122 -9.15 -5.89 27.09
N GLY A 123 -9.26 -5.78 28.42
CA GLY A 123 -9.07 -4.53 29.16
C GLY A 123 -7.66 -4.26 29.71
N ASP A 124 -6.81 -5.28 29.87
CA ASP A 124 -5.57 -5.13 30.67
C ASP A 124 -4.28 -4.86 29.87
N VAL A 125 -4.33 -4.77 28.54
CA VAL A 125 -3.13 -4.53 27.70
C VAL A 125 -2.85 -3.03 27.48
N VAL A 126 -3.75 -2.14 27.87
CA VAL A 126 -3.60 -0.69 27.61
C VAL A 126 -3.04 0.08 28.80
N GLY A 127 -3.12 -0.47 30.02
CA GLY A 127 -2.79 0.24 31.27
C GLY A 127 -1.30 0.30 31.64
N ASP A 128 -0.52 -0.72 31.29
CA ASP A 128 0.90 -0.83 31.71
C ASP A 128 1.87 -0.16 30.73
N VAL A 129 1.35 0.41 29.63
CA VAL A 129 2.16 0.96 28.54
C VAL A 129 2.53 2.43 28.78
N ILE A 130 1.88 3.18 29.67
CA ILE A 130 2.05 4.65 29.68
C ILE A 130 3.39 5.09 30.30
N GLY A 131 3.95 4.33 31.25
CA GLY A 131 5.32 4.54 31.75
C GLY A 131 6.40 3.89 30.86
N ASP A 132 6.08 2.76 30.24
CA ASP A 132 7.00 1.98 29.39
C ASP A 132 7.11 2.54 27.96
N PHE A 133 6.16 3.37 27.51
CA PHE A 133 6.14 3.89 26.13
C PHE A 133 7.26 4.88 25.84
N THR A 134 7.65 5.75 26.79
CA THR A 134 8.74 6.70 26.57
C THR A 134 10.11 6.02 26.54
N ASP A 135 10.32 5.02 27.38
CA ASP A 135 11.55 4.22 27.40
C ASP A 135 11.60 3.27 26.20
N ALA A 136 10.45 2.69 25.80
CA ALA A 136 10.31 1.93 24.57
C ALA A 136 10.55 2.79 23.33
N ILE A 137 10.10 4.05 23.29
CA ILE A 137 10.40 4.97 22.18
C ILE A 137 11.91 5.27 22.14
N SER A 138 12.55 5.64 23.25
CA SER A 138 13.98 5.98 23.23
C SER A 138 14.87 4.78 22.85
N THR A 139 14.48 3.58 23.29
CA THR A 139 15.14 2.32 22.94
C THR A 139 14.90 1.99 21.46
N ALA A 140 13.69 2.20 20.94
CA ALA A 140 13.35 2.04 19.53
C ALA A 140 14.15 2.99 18.63
N VAL A 141 14.21 4.27 18.98
CA VAL A 141 14.98 5.30 18.26
C VAL A 141 16.43 4.86 18.09
N SER A 142 17.06 4.40 19.17
CA SER A 142 18.45 3.96 19.14
C SER A 142 18.62 2.69 18.31
N ALA A 143 17.72 1.72 18.48
CA ALA A 143 17.76 0.44 17.78
C ALA A 143 17.55 0.56 16.25
N PHE A 144 16.76 1.55 15.81
CA PHE A 144 16.39 1.73 14.40
C PHE A 144 16.95 3.02 13.78
N SER A 145 18.01 3.59 14.37
CA SER A 145 18.64 4.85 13.93
C SER A 145 19.03 4.89 12.44
N LYS A 146 19.33 3.74 11.82
CA LYS A 146 19.64 3.65 10.38
C LYS A 146 18.46 3.92 9.45
N LEU A 147 17.24 3.87 9.98
CA LEU A 147 16.03 4.32 9.28
C LEU A 147 15.91 5.84 9.25
N GLU A 148 16.79 6.60 9.91
CA GLU A 148 16.90 8.06 9.82
C GLU A 148 15.56 8.83 9.85
N VAL A 149 14.57 8.31 10.57
CA VAL A 149 13.22 8.89 10.62
C VAL A 149 13.35 10.29 11.22
N ILE A 150 12.78 11.30 10.57
CA ILE A 150 12.90 12.69 11.03
C ILE A 150 12.29 12.85 12.43
N GLY A 151 13.05 13.48 13.32
CA GLY A 151 12.70 13.60 14.73
C GLY A 151 12.75 12.27 15.50
N ASN A 152 13.19 11.18 14.85
CA ASN A 152 13.23 9.81 15.36
C ASN A 152 11.89 9.31 15.94
N THR A 153 10.77 9.86 15.49
CA THR A 153 9.43 9.49 15.98
C THR A 153 8.39 9.66 14.86
N GLY A 154 7.23 9.07 15.08
CA GLY A 154 6.02 9.35 14.31
C GLY A 154 5.05 10.19 15.14
N LEU A 155 3.98 10.64 14.51
CA LEU A 155 2.87 11.33 15.20
C LEU A 155 2.23 10.40 16.24
N ASN A 156 2.10 9.10 15.92
CA ASN A 156 1.62 8.05 16.81
C ASN A 156 0.31 8.43 17.50
N ALA A 157 -0.63 8.99 16.73
CA ALA A 157 -1.95 9.35 17.22
C ALA A 157 -2.63 8.13 17.88
N LYS A 158 -3.44 8.36 18.91
CA LYS A 158 -4.13 7.29 19.67
C LYS A 158 -5.65 7.38 19.60
N THR A 159 -6.16 8.38 18.89
CA THR A 159 -7.59 8.63 18.72
C THR A 159 -7.86 8.92 17.26
N GLN A 160 -9.08 8.60 16.84
CA GLN A 160 -9.56 8.89 15.49
C GLN A 160 -9.38 10.37 15.12
N GLY A 161 -8.99 10.61 13.86
CA GLY A 161 -8.79 11.94 13.29
C GLY A 161 -8.41 11.86 11.82
N GLU A 162 -7.66 12.85 11.35
CA GLU A 162 -7.15 12.91 9.96
C GLU A 162 -5.90 12.06 9.74
N ASN A 163 -5.28 11.58 10.82
CA ASN A 163 -4.04 10.82 10.84
C ASN A 163 -4.31 9.32 11.00
N ILE A 164 -3.36 8.47 10.61
CA ILE A 164 -3.36 7.05 11.04
C ILE A 164 -3.15 7.04 12.56
N TRP A 165 -3.91 6.20 13.27
CA TRP A 165 -3.80 6.11 14.73
C TRP A 165 -3.65 4.68 15.22
N ILE A 166 -2.98 4.53 16.37
CA ILE A 166 -2.87 3.26 17.09
C ILE A 166 -4.22 2.99 17.75
N GLY A 167 -4.92 1.94 17.31
CA GLY A 167 -6.29 1.66 17.71
C GLY A 167 -6.98 0.71 16.73
N SER A 168 -8.11 0.15 17.15
CA SER A 168 -8.89 -0.83 16.39
C SER A 168 -10.35 -0.40 16.13
N ASP A 169 -10.66 0.84 16.48
CA ASP A 169 -11.96 1.51 16.41
C ASP A 169 -12.27 2.09 15.02
N GLY A 170 -11.29 2.17 14.11
CA GLY A 170 -11.52 2.57 12.73
C GLY A 170 -12.26 1.52 11.89
N LYS A 171 -13.04 2.00 10.91
CA LYS A 171 -13.70 1.18 9.87
C LYS A 171 -12.67 0.42 9.03
N TYR A 172 -11.53 1.04 8.76
CA TYR A 172 -10.39 0.42 8.09
C TYR A 172 -9.25 0.33 9.07
N LYS A 173 -8.63 -0.83 9.14
CA LYS A 173 -7.51 -1.07 10.04
C LYS A 173 -6.59 -2.14 9.52
N MET A 174 -5.38 -2.13 10.06
CA MET A 174 -4.39 -3.15 9.81
C MET A 174 -3.75 -3.57 11.13
N THR A 175 -3.53 -4.87 11.33
CA THR A 175 -2.74 -5.37 12.45
C THR A 175 -1.42 -5.87 11.93
N PHE A 176 -0.33 -5.19 12.27
CA PHE A 176 1.01 -5.71 12.06
C PHE A 176 1.35 -6.72 13.14
N THR A 177 1.87 -7.86 12.74
CA THR A 177 2.40 -8.90 13.60
C THR A 177 3.83 -9.19 13.18
N ASN A 178 4.75 -9.05 14.14
CA ASN A 178 6.14 -9.45 13.95
C ASN A 178 6.25 -10.95 14.21
N ASP A 179 6.37 -11.74 13.14
CA ASP A 179 6.50 -13.20 13.22
C ASP A 179 7.96 -13.65 13.33
N ASP A 180 8.88 -12.71 13.55
CA ASP A 180 10.26 -12.98 13.86
C ASP A 180 10.51 -12.93 15.38
N SER A 181 11.67 -13.44 15.78
CA SER A 181 12.24 -13.27 17.13
C SER A 181 12.90 -11.90 17.33
N LYS A 182 13.30 -11.24 16.24
CA LYS A 182 13.97 -9.93 16.27
C LYS A 182 12.96 -8.79 16.30
N ASP A 183 13.28 -7.73 17.01
CA ASP A 183 12.48 -6.51 17.01
C ASP A 183 12.47 -5.85 15.62
N MET A 184 11.31 -5.28 15.27
CA MET A 184 11.12 -4.54 14.02
C MET A 184 10.50 -3.17 14.30
N ALA A 185 10.80 -2.18 13.48
CA ALA A 185 10.03 -0.94 13.44
C ALA A 185 8.89 -1.10 12.44
N VAL A 186 7.72 -0.54 12.75
CA VAL A 186 6.64 -0.31 11.79
C VAL A 186 6.53 1.19 11.60
N VAL A 187 6.60 1.64 10.34
CA VAL A 187 6.55 3.05 9.97
C VAL A 187 5.47 3.23 8.92
N CYS A 188 4.52 4.14 9.16
CA CYS A 188 3.43 4.42 8.23
C CYS A 188 3.34 5.90 7.91
N TRP A 189 2.89 6.20 6.70
CA TRP A 189 2.75 7.54 6.16
C TRP A 189 1.47 7.66 5.32
N GLU A 190 1.00 8.89 5.16
CA GLU A 190 0.01 9.25 4.14
C GLU A 190 0.68 9.43 2.76
N GLY A 191 -0.08 9.52 1.67
CA GLY A 191 0.44 9.55 0.29
C GLY A 191 1.68 10.43 0.08
N GLU A 192 1.67 11.69 0.54
CA GLU A 192 2.83 12.57 0.35
C GLU A 192 3.97 12.38 1.37
N GLY A 193 3.78 11.55 2.41
CA GLY A 193 4.63 11.35 3.57
C GLY A 193 5.70 10.26 3.44
N LEU A 194 5.85 9.66 2.26
CA LEU A 194 6.75 8.53 1.99
C LEU A 194 8.24 8.80 2.31
N TRP A 195 8.66 10.07 2.27
CA TRP A 195 10.02 10.49 2.65
C TRP A 195 10.15 10.69 4.16
N VAL A 196 10.31 9.60 4.90
CA VAL A 196 10.38 9.58 6.37
C VAL A 196 11.56 10.38 6.94
N THR A 197 12.58 10.71 6.14
CA THR A 197 13.68 11.61 6.55
C THR A 197 13.35 13.10 6.42
N LYS A 198 12.29 13.45 5.70
CA LYS A 198 11.88 14.83 5.42
C LYS A 198 10.52 15.18 6.04
N LYS A 199 9.64 14.20 6.17
CA LYS A 199 8.30 14.34 6.73
C LYS A 199 8.12 13.36 7.88
N THR A 200 7.58 13.85 8.99
CA THR A 200 7.29 13.02 10.15
C THR A 200 6.25 11.97 9.76
N PRO A 201 6.54 10.67 9.91
CA PRO A 201 5.57 9.64 9.58
C PRO A 201 4.38 9.68 10.54
N GLN A 202 3.24 9.21 10.06
CA GLN A 202 2.02 9.09 10.84
C GLN A 202 2.22 8.13 12.03
N ILE A 203 2.88 7.00 11.77
CA ILE A 203 3.21 5.98 12.78
C ILE A 203 4.71 5.68 12.73
N PHE A 204 5.34 5.56 13.89
CA PHE A 204 6.65 4.96 14.09
C PHE A 204 6.64 4.23 15.44
N VAL A 205 6.58 2.90 15.39
CA VAL A 205 6.52 2.06 16.60
C VAL A 205 7.51 0.91 16.50
N ALA A 206 8.16 0.57 17.61
CA ALA A 206 8.89 -0.70 17.72
C ALA A 206 7.92 -1.82 18.10
N LEU A 207 8.07 -2.93 17.40
CA LEU A 207 7.30 -4.15 17.55
C LEU A 207 8.24 -5.29 17.92
N LYS A 208 8.17 -5.73 19.18
CA LYS A 208 8.94 -6.87 19.66
C LYS A 208 8.56 -8.16 18.92
N GLY A 209 9.47 -9.12 18.88
CA GLY A 209 9.20 -10.43 18.29
C GLY A 209 7.94 -11.10 18.87
N GLY A 210 7.08 -11.64 18.02
CA GLY A 210 5.81 -12.27 18.37
C GLY A 210 4.72 -11.31 18.86
N LYS A 211 4.93 -10.00 18.78
CA LYS A 211 3.94 -8.99 19.18
C LYS A 211 3.22 -8.39 17.97
N SER A 212 2.07 -7.79 18.26
CA SER A 212 1.24 -7.13 17.26
C SER A 212 0.87 -5.70 17.66
N VAL A 213 0.62 -4.86 16.67
CA VAL A 213 0.04 -3.52 16.82
C VAL A 213 -1.07 -3.34 15.80
N THR A 214 -2.23 -2.85 16.24
CA THR A 214 -3.34 -2.50 15.35
C THR A 214 -3.35 -1.00 15.10
N LEU A 215 -3.42 -0.63 13.84
CA LEU A 215 -3.48 0.73 13.35
C LEU A 215 -4.80 0.92 12.61
N SER A 216 -5.52 1.96 12.95
CA SER A 216 -6.73 2.38 12.26
C SER A 216 -6.42 3.49 11.26
N ILE A 217 -7.13 3.47 10.14
CA ILE A 217 -6.89 4.30 8.97
C ILE A 217 -8.13 5.16 8.72
N PRO A 218 -8.00 6.48 8.53
CA PRO A 218 -9.11 7.33 8.12
C PRO A 218 -9.70 6.90 6.78
N TYR A 219 -11.02 6.98 6.65
CA TYR A 219 -11.68 6.73 5.36
C TYR A 219 -11.19 7.72 4.30
N GLY A 220 -10.98 7.22 3.09
CA GLY A 220 -10.48 7.98 1.94
C GLY A 220 -8.97 8.16 1.91
N MET A 221 -8.24 7.82 2.98
CA MET A 221 -6.79 8.00 3.02
C MET A 221 -6.07 7.00 2.12
N SER A 222 -5.12 7.50 1.32
CA SER A 222 -4.10 6.69 0.67
C SER A 222 -2.77 6.88 1.39
N GLY A 223 -1.96 5.83 1.44
CA GLY A 223 -0.69 5.85 2.14
C GLY A 223 0.08 4.56 2.00
N GLY A 224 1.09 4.41 2.85
CA GLY A 224 1.87 3.19 2.92
C GLY A 224 2.45 2.93 4.30
N CYS A 225 2.89 1.70 4.52
CA CYS A 225 3.61 1.28 5.70
C CYS A 225 4.77 0.37 5.30
N ALA A 226 5.92 0.54 5.94
CA ALA A 226 7.00 -0.43 5.87
C ALA A 226 7.30 -0.98 7.26
N ALA A 227 7.83 -2.19 7.31
CA ALA A 227 8.55 -2.65 8.48
C ALA A 227 10.05 -2.72 8.20
N GLY A 228 10.86 -2.49 9.22
CA GLY A 228 12.32 -2.48 9.11
C GLY A 228 12.98 -3.10 10.34
N THR A 229 14.18 -3.64 10.16
CA THR A 229 15.02 -4.12 11.26
C THR A 229 16.05 -3.06 11.65
N SER A 230 16.83 -3.30 12.70
CA SER A 230 17.96 -2.43 13.08
C SER A 230 19.04 -2.30 12.01
N THR A 231 19.03 -3.16 11.00
CA THR A 231 19.93 -3.10 9.84
C THR A 231 19.31 -2.49 8.60
N SER A 232 17.99 -2.29 8.59
CA SER A 232 17.30 -1.58 7.52
C SER A 232 17.80 -0.14 7.44
N ASN A 233 17.81 0.39 6.23
CA ASN A 233 18.27 1.74 5.94
C ASN A 233 17.24 2.47 5.08
N ASN A 234 17.56 3.71 4.72
CA ASN A 234 16.79 4.46 3.76
C ASN A 234 17.45 4.52 2.38
N TRP A 235 16.61 4.76 1.39
CA TRP A 235 17.00 5.08 0.03
C TRP A 235 16.30 6.37 -0.39
N TYR A 236 17.06 7.44 -0.60
CA TYR A 236 16.56 8.81 -0.84
C TYR A 236 15.51 9.30 0.18
N GLY A 237 15.55 8.79 1.41
CA GLY A 237 14.62 9.14 2.46
C GLY A 237 13.37 8.27 2.55
N LEU A 238 13.23 7.28 1.66
CA LEU A 238 12.25 6.21 1.76
C LEU A 238 12.84 5.04 2.54
N ILE A 239 12.01 4.29 3.26
CA ILE A 239 12.47 3.05 3.89
C ILE A 239 12.81 2.05 2.78
N ASN A 240 14.04 1.56 2.77
CA ASN A 240 14.57 0.68 1.72
C ASN A 240 14.15 -0.78 1.94
N GLU A 241 12.84 -1.02 2.03
CA GLU A 241 12.22 -2.31 2.31
C GLU A 241 10.99 -2.53 1.43
N SER A 242 10.32 -3.67 1.61
CA SER A 242 8.99 -3.90 1.05
C SER A 242 7.98 -2.99 1.74
N ILE A 243 7.02 -2.48 0.98
CA ILE A 243 6.03 -1.51 1.43
C ILE A 243 4.64 -2.13 1.28
N LEU A 244 3.78 -1.99 2.29
CA LEU A 244 2.34 -2.15 2.15
C LEU A 244 1.77 -0.82 1.69
N GLU A 245 1.26 -0.75 0.46
CA GLU A 245 0.52 0.42 -0.05
C GLU A 245 -0.98 0.20 0.18
N PHE A 246 -1.74 1.28 0.39
CA PHE A 246 -3.18 1.18 0.57
C PHE A 246 -3.95 2.43 0.16
N THR A 247 -5.25 2.24 -0.08
CA THR A 247 -6.27 3.29 -0.21
C THR A 247 -7.54 2.85 0.53
N ALA A 248 -7.91 3.56 1.59
CA ALA A 248 -8.98 3.18 2.51
C ALA A 248 -10.37 3.62 2.06
N LYS A 249 -10.90 2.99 1.02
CA LYS A 249 -12.26 3.22 0.50
C LYS A 249 -13.07 1.93 0.43
N ASP A 250 -14.36 2.05 0.17
CA ASP A 250 -15.25 0.89 0.03
C ASP A 250 -15.11 0.24 -1.35
N GLY A 251 -15.17 -1.10 -1.37
CA GLY A 251 -15.31 -1.89 -2.58
C GLY A 251 -14.16 -1.65 -3.57
N ALA A 252 -14.50 -1.46 -4.85
CA ALA A 252 -13.53 -1.39 -5.95
C ALA A 252 -12.56 -0.19 -5.88
N MET A 253 -12.89 0.82 -5.06
CA MET A 253 -12.02 2.01 -4.86
C MET A 253 -11.02 1.82 -3.73
N GLY A 254 -11.19 0.76 -2.92
CA GLY A 254 -10.31 0.44 -1.80
C GLY A 254 -9.36 -0.70 -2.16
N CYS A 255 -8.08 -0.46 -1.93
CA CYS A 255 -7.00 -1.29 -2.46
C CYS A 255 -5.86 -1.39 -1.45
N PHE A 256 -5.16 -2.51 -1.47
CA PHE A 256 -3.86 -2.66 -0.83
C PHE A 256 -2.98 -3.67 -1.54
N ASP A 257 -1.68 -3.49 -1.43
CA ASP A 257 -0.72 -4.39 -2.04
C ASP A 257 0.63 -4.30 -1.31
N VAL A 258 1.49 -5.29 -1.55
CA VAL A 258 2.88 -5.30 -1.14
C VAL A 258 3.69 -4.93 -2.36
N SER A 259 4.38 -3.80 -2.30
CA SER A 259 5.32 -3.37 -3.33
C SER A 259 6.76 -3.66 -2.92
N ARG A 260 7.52 -4.21 -3.88
CA ARG A 260 8.98 -4.42 -3.79
C ARG A 260 9.74 -3.53 -4.76
N GLU A 261 9.10 -2.50 -5.31
CA GLU A 261 9.69 -1.60 -6.29
C GLU A 261 10.89 -0.81 -5.77
N ILE A 262 10.84 -0.41 -4.49
CA ILE A 262 11.93 0.29 -3.81
C ILE A 262 13.11 -0.65 -3.55
N ASN A 263 12.82 -1.88 -3.13
CA ASN A 263 13.82 -2.90 -2.84
C ASN A 263 13.27 -4.28 -3.17
N GLN A 264 13.72 -4.85 -4.29
CA GLN A 264 13.40 -6.23 -4.66
C GLN A 264 13.86 -7.23 -3.59
N GLN A 265 14.78 -6.87 -2.69
CA GLN A 265 15.22 -7.72 -1.58
C GLN A 265 14.75 -7.18 -0.22
N GLY A 266 13.65 -6.43 -0.21
CA GLY A 266 13.00 -5.98 1.01
C GLY A 266 12.59 -7.14 1.92
N ILE A 267 12.31 -6.84 3.19
CA ILE A 267 11.78 -7.85 4.12
C ILE A 267 10.53 -8.54 3.58
N VAL A 268 10.32 -9.80 3.98
CA VAL A 268 9.12 -10.56 3.63
C VAL A 268 7.93 -10.00 4.40
N MET A 269 6.87 -9.69 3.65
CA MET A 269 5.61 -9.15 4.16
C MET A 269 4.44 -9.88 3.51
N THR A 270 3.43 -10.22 4.30
CA THR A 270 2.15 -10.73 3.82
C THR A 270 1.03 -9.92 4.43
N ALA A 271 0.15 -9.38 3.60
CA ALA A 271 -1.02 -8.63 3.99
C ALA A 271 -2.27 -9.41 3.55
N LYS A 272 -3.07 -9.86 4.51
CA LYS A 272 -4.30 -10.63 4.26
C LYS A 272 -5.52 -9.79 4.58
N GLY A 273 -6.30 -9.44 3.57
CA GLY A 273 -7.61 -8.81 3.72
C GLY A 273 -8.74 -9.84 3.64
N SER A 274 -9.98 -9.33 3.61
CA SER A 274 -11.18 -10.16 3.51
C SER A 274 -11.33 -10.89 2.17
N GLN A 275 -10.89 -10.28 1.06
CA GLN A 275 -11.08 -10.82 -0.30
C GLN A 275 -9.86 -11.53 -0.86
N CYS A 276 -8.65 -11.06 -0.55
CA CYS A 276 -7.41 -11.67 -1.04
C CYS A 276 -6.22 -11.38 -0.13
N THR A 277 -5.08 -11.93 -0.52
CA THR A 277 -3.80 -11.76 0.19
C THR A 277 -2.76 -11.25 -0.77
N SER A 278 -2.11 -10.16 -0.35
CA SER A 278 -0.94 -9.61 -0.99
C SER A 278 0.34 -10.06 -0.26
N GLY A 279 1.40 -10.37 -1.00
CA GLY A 279 2.66 -10.88 -0.44
C GLY A 279 2.85 -12.38 -0.69
N LEU A 280 3.27 -13.12 0.34
CA LEU A 280 3.57 -14.55 0.23
C LEU A 280 2.35 -15.41 0.63
N VAL A 281 1.85 -16.20 -0.30
CA VAL A 281 0.73 -17.14 -0.11
C VAL A 281 1.15 -18.54 -0.54
N GLY A 282 1.20 -19.49 0.39
CA GLY A 282 1.56 -20.88 0.07
C GLY A 282 2.94 -21.04 -0.60
N GLY A 283 3.89 -20.13 -0.31
CA GLY A 283 5.22 -20.13 -0.93
C GLY A 283 5.29 -19.45 -2.30
N GLN A 284 4.21 -18.82 -2.77
CA GLN A 284 4.16 -18.08 -4.04
C GLN A 284 3.82 -16.60 -3.80
N LEU A 285 4.27 -15.73 -4.71
CA LEU A 285 3.89 -14.33 -4.68
C LEU A 285 2.44 -14.18 -5.15
N SER A 286 1.67 -13.33 -4.49
CA SER A 286 0.28 -13.04 -4.82
C SER A 286 0.04 -11.56 -4.63
N CYS A 287 -0.49 -10.87 -5.63
CA CYS A 287 -0.74 -9.42 -5.61
C CYS A 287 0.48 -8.60 -5.14
N VAL A 288 1.66 -8.81 -5.74
CA VAL A 288 2.92 -8.13 -5.34
C VAL A 288 3.49 -7.33 -6.51
N PHE A 289 3.78 -6.05 -6.32
CA PHE A 289 4.48 -5.26 -7.34
C PHE A 289 5.98 -5.56 -7.37
N LEU A 290 6.49 -5.76 -8.58
CA LEU A 290 7.85 -6.21 -8.86
C LEU A 290 8.44 -5.45 -10.05
N CYS A 291 9.77 -5.37 -10.09
CA CYS A 291 10.47 -4.87 -11.27
C CYS A 291 10.36 -5.85 -12.43
N VAL A 292 10.10 -5.31 -13.62
CA VAL A 292 10.08 -6.07 -14.87
C VAL A 292 11.47 -6.63 -15.17
N ASP A 293 12.50 -5.79 -15.01
CA ASP A 293 13.88 -6.25 -15.04
C ASP A 293 14.21 -6.96 -13.71
N LYS A 294 14.33 -8.28 -13.75
CA LYS A 294 14.61 -9.11 -12.57
C LYS A 294 16.04 -8.92 -12.01
N THR A 295 16.91 -8.21 -12.74
CA THR A 295 18.29 -7.96 -12.33
C THR A 295 18.46 -6.63 -11.60
N THR A 296 17.51 -5.70 -11.74
CA THR A 296 17.55 -4.46 -10.98
C THR A 296 17.08 -4.69 -9.54
N GLN A 297 17.69 -3.96 -8.60
CA GLN A 297 17.22 -3.92 -7.23
C GLN A 297 15.94 -3.07 -7.10
N ARG A 298 15.71 -2.14 -8.03
CA ARG A 298 14.64 -1.15 -7.94
C ARG A 298 14.14 -0.68 -9.30
N CYS A 299 12.89 -0.26 -9.32
CA CYS A 299 12.16 0.16 -10.49
C CYS A 299 11.04 1.07 -10.03
N GLU A 300 10.78 2.09 -10.82
CA GLU A 300 9.87 3.17 -10.41
C GLU A 300 9.45 4.00 -11.63
N ALA A 301 10.02 3.79 -12.82
CA ALA A 301 9.46 4.42 -14.01
C ALA A 301 8.21 3.64 -14.41
N ALA A 302 7.19 4.30 -14.95
CA ALA A 302 6.09 3.61 -15.60
C ALA A 302 6.64 2.52 -16.56
N LYS A 303 5.98 1.35 -16.58
CA LYS A 303 6.38 0.14 -17.32
C LYS A 303 7.69 -0.53 -16.88
N SER A 304 8.41 0.01 -15.89
CA SER A 304 9.59 -0.67 -15.32
C SER A 304 9.24 -1.66 -14.21
N TYR A 305 7.97 -1.67 -13.80
CA TYR A 305 7.41 -2.53 -12.78
C TYR A 305 6.03 -3.06 -13.22
N GLY A 306 5.56 -4.12 -12.57
CA GLY A 306 4.26 -4.73 -12.82
C GLY A 306 3.83 -5.60 -11.64
N ILE A 307 2.56 -5.99 -11.61
CA ILE A 307 1.99 -6.76 -10.51
C ILE A 307 2.01 -8.26 -10.81
N SER A 308 2.52 -9.04 -9.85
CA SER A 308 2.42 -10.49 -9.84
C SER A 308 1.10 -10.89 -9.18
N LEU A 309 0.10 -11.33 -9.95
CA LEU A 309 -1.17 -11.81 -9.39
C LEU A 309 -1.05 -13.14 -8.65
N GLY A 310 -0.26 -14.08 -9.19
CA GLY A 310 -0.12 -15.41 -8.60
C GLY A 310 -1.46 -16.10 -8.39
N ALA A 311 -1.74 -16.48 -7.14
CA ALA A 311 -2.99 -17.14 -6.75
C ALA A 311 -4.16 -16.16 -6.46
N ALA A 312 -3.93 -14.84 -6.47
CA ALA A 312 -5.01 -13.89 -6.36
C ALA A 312 -5.89 -13.94 -7.61
N THR A 313 -7.21 -14.02 -7.40
CA THR A 313 -8.16 -13.73 -8.48
C THR A 313 -8.15 -12.24 -8.77
N GLU A 314 -8.27 -11.87 -10.05
CA GLU A 314 -8.45 -10.48 -10.49
C GLU A 314 -9.61 -9.84 -9.70
N GLY A 315 -9.26 -8.95 -8.77
CA GLY A 315 -10.24 -8.15 -8.03
C GLY A 315 -10.61 -6.89 -8.82
N SER A 316 -11.76 -6.29 -8.50
CA SER A 316 -12.22 -5.05 -9.15
C SER A 316 -11.45 -3.78 -8.73
N CYS A 317 -10.48 -3.92 -7.83
CA CYS A 317 -9.47 -2.92 -7.45
C CYS A 317 -8.44 -2.66 -8.58
N MET A 318 -8.92 -2.64 -9.83
CA MET A 318 -8.27 -2.19 -11.06
C MET A 318 -6.92 -2.82 -11.39
N MET A 319 -6.94 -3.90 -12.16
CA MET A 319 -5.78 -4.29 -12.98
C MET A 319 -5.70 -3.38 -14.20
N GLY A 320 -4.53 -2.82 -14.49
CA GLY A 320 -4.28 -2.04 -15.70
C GLY A 320 -3.28 -0.93 -15.46
N ASN A 321 -3.32 0.09 -16.30
CA ASN A 321 -2.33 1.16 -16.27
C ASN A 321 -2.94 2.38 -15.60
N ASP A 322 -2.17 3.03 -14.73
CA ASP A 322 -2.53 4.34 -14.22
C ASP A 322 -2.72 5.29 -15.42
N PRO A 323 -3.87 5.98 -15.52
CA PRO A 323 -4.19 6.80 -16.68
C PRO A 323 -3.30 8.05 -16.82
N HIS A 324 -2.53 8.41 -15.79
CA HIS A 324 -1.67 9.59 -15.77
C HIS A 324 -0.25 9.30 -16.22
N ASP A 325 0.33 8.18 -15.79
CA ASP A 325 1.74 7.85 -16.08
C ASP A 325 1.94 6.55 -16.88
N ASP A 326 0.87 5.79 -17.12
CA ASP A 326 0.91 4.49 -17.81
C ASP A 326 1.70 3.42 -17.04
N GLY A 327 1.87 3.62 -15.73
CA GLY A 327 2.47 2.68 -14.80
C GLY A 327 1.48 1.61 -14.36
N ALA A 328 1.98 0.44 -13.96
CA ALA A 328 1.09 -0.64 -13.51
C ALA A 328 0.29 -0.19 -12.29
N SER A 329 -0.99 -0.53 -12.25
CA SER A 329 -1.91 -0.21 -11.17
C SER A 329 -2.69 -1.44 -10.74
N GLY A 330 -3.14 -1.42 -9.50
CA GLY A 330 -4.03 -2.42 -8.93
C GLY A 330 -3.66 -2.85 -7.53
N GLY A 331 -4.28 -3.93 -7.09
CA GLY A 331 -4.03 -4.48 -5.78
C GLY A 331 -5.12 -5.43 -5.31
N CYS A 332 -5.02 -5.76 -4.03
CA CYS A 332 -6.03 -6.53 -3.33
C CYS A 332 -7.19 -5.62 -2.93
N GLN A 333 -8.40 -6.01 -3.31
CA GLN A 333 -9.59 -5.21 -3.05
C GLN A 333 -10.02 -5.26 -1.58
N PHE A 334 -10.41 -4.10 -1.05
CA PHE A 334 -11.06 -3.97 0.25
C PHE A 334 -12.52 -4.47 0.22
N GLY A 335 -13.00 -4.92 1.37
CA GLY A 335 -14.42 -5.16 1.60
C GLY A 335 -15.30 -3.93 1.33
N THR A 336 -16.61 -4.17 1.17
CA THR A 336 -17.59 -3.11 0.86
C THR A 336 -18.07 -2.33 2.08
N ASP A 337 -17.73 -2.76 3.30
CA ASP A 337 -18.09 -2.07 4.54
C ASP A 337 -16.95 -2.09 5.55
N GLY A 338 -15.78 -1.64 5.09
CA GLY A 338 -14.55 -1.64 5.88
C GLY A 338 -13.67 -2.85 5.60
N GLU A 339 -12.47 -2.81 6.17
CA GLU A 339 -11.46 -3.85 5.97
C GLU A 339 -10.58 -3.97 7.20
N HIS A 340 -10.19 -5.21 7.50
CA HIS A 340 -9.16 -5.49 8.49
C HIS A 340 -8.05 -6.31 7.84
N ILE A 341 -6.95 -5.63 7.51
CA ILE A 341 -5.77 -6.27 6.95
C ILE A 341 -4.94 -6.89 8.08
N GLN A 342 -4.73 -8.19 8.02
CA GLN A 342 -3.77 -8.88 8.88
C GLN A 342 -2.41 -8.88 8.20
N VAL A 343 -1.46 -8.13 8.74
CA VAL A 343 -0.12 -7.97 8.16
C VAL A 343 0.88 -8.74 8.99
N THR A 344 1.57 -9.68 8.37
CA THR A 344 2.68 -10.42 8.97
C THR A 344 3.99 -9.95 8.35
N VAL A 345 4.97 -9.63 9.18
CA VAL A 345 6.31 -9.23 8.76
C VAL A 345 7.36 -10.14 9.40
N SER A 346 8.43 -10.42 8.65
CA SER A 346 9.57 -11.22 9.09
C SER A 346 10.88 -10.53 8.68
N SER A 347 11.97 -10.71 9.44
CA SER A 347 13.29 -10.18 9.05
C SER A 347 13.92 -10.89 7.85
N SER A 348 13.32 -12.01 7.40
CA SER A 348 13.72 -12.71 6.18
C SER A 348 13.63 -11.80 4.95
N ARG A 349 14.59 -11.92 4.04
CA ARG A 349 14.57 -11.29 2.70
C ARG A 349 14.46 -12.33 1.58
N ASN A 350 14.20 -13.58 1.97
CA ASN A 350 14.16 -14.72 1.06
C ASN A 350 12.78 -14.84 0.43
N TRP A 351 12.49 -13.94 -0.51
CA TRP A 351 11.31 -14.07 -1.35
C TRP A 351 11.47 -15.25 -2.31
N PRO A 352 10.40 -16.00 -2.60
CA PRO A 352 10.45 -16.99 -3.67
C PRO A 352 10.72 -16.28 -5.01
N PRO A 353 11.37 -16.96 -5.96
CA PRO A 353 11.52 -16.43 -7.30
C PRO A 353 10.14 -16.24 -7.93
N TYR A 354 9.97 -15.15 -8.65
CA TYR A 354 8.76 -14.93 -9.42
C TYR A 354 8.77 -15.75 -10.73
N GLN A 355 7.74 -16.56 -10.94
CA GLN A 355 7.66 -17.54 -12.03
C GLN A 355 6.58 -17.23 -13.09
N GLY A 356 5.85 -16.11 -12.98
CA GLY A 356 4.75 -15.75 -13.90
C GLY A 356 5.06 -14.61 -14.88
N GLU A 357 4.01 -14.13 -15.54
CA GLU A 357 3.99 -12.88 -16.33
C GLU A 357 3.48 -11.72 -15.46
N LEU A 358 4.27 -10.65 -15.36
CA LEU A 358 3.85 -9.45 -14.65
C LEU A 358 2.79 -8.74 -15.49
N HIS A 359 1.74 -8.30 -14.82
CA HIS A 359 0.74 -7.45 -15.44
C HIS A 359 1.24 -6.01 -15.33
N THR A 360 1.53 -5.40 -16.48
CA THR A 360 2.01 -4.02 -16.61
C THR A 360 0.94 -3.14 -17.20
#